data_AF-A0A3L7SXB7-F1
#
_entry.id   AF-A0A3L7SXB7-F1
#
_cell.length_a   1.000
_cell.length_b   1.000
_cell.length_c   1.000
_cell.angle_alpha   90.00
_cell.angle_beta   90.00
_cell.angle_gamma   90.00
#
_symmetry.space_group_name_H-M   'P 1'
#
loop_
_entity.id
_entity.type
_entity.pdbx_description
1 polymer ?
#
loop_
_entity_poly.entity_id
_entity_poly.type
_entity_poly.pdbx_seq_one_letter_code
_entity_poly.pdbx_strand_id
1 'polypeptide(L)'
;EFNYNGNASPQFQTYFGWVKQHLKLLHPVLITAFVKGLSDPDYDHIMLATGFTSSNFTTYNSTDQLYFNDCFSSQVSIRTASTLNDIRSMLVNGAKYPFCIPTKICYGCAVLGIQDTSARALPVSITLGNWTEPNVIAGVAPSTLSASVSVNGLVVGKSYSLFRYNDYRKVPTANYTASAYSTVRNFVASGTMANFTESIISNGVAIFRCVPTGS
;
A
#
# COMPACT_ATOMS: atom_id res chain seq x y z
N GLU A 1 -7.70 6.94 -21.38
CA GLU A 1 -7.06 8.12 -20.77
C GLU A 1 -7.87 8.55 -19.55
N PHE A 2 -7.22 8.91 -18.43
CA PHE A 2 -7.90 9.54 -17.29
C PHE A 2 -7.85 11.05 -17.49
N ASN A 3 -9.01 11.67 -17.69
CA ASN A 3 -9.15 13.12 -17.78
C ASN A 3 -10.02 13.59 -16.61
N TYR A 4 -9.40 14.19 -15.59
CA TYR A 4 -10.10 14.78 -14.44
C TYR A 4 -11.20 15.77 -14.89
N ASN A 5 -10.93 16.50 -15.97
CA ASN A 5 -11.83 17.52 -16.52
C ASN A 5 -12.80 16.97 -17.59
N GLY A 6 -12.76 15.68 -17.95
CA GLY A 6 -13.36 15.19 -19.20
C GLY A 6 -14.11 13.87 -19.17
N ASN A 7 -14.48 13.32 -18.00
CA ASN A 7 -15.28 12.08 -17.93
C ASN A 7 -16.58 12.21 -17.14
N ALA A 8 -17.56 11.42 -17.56
CA ALA A 8 -18.91 11.35 -17.00
C ALA A 8 -18.89 10.99 -15.50
N SER A 9 -19.58 11.82 -14.73
CA SER A 9 -19.88 11.63 -13.32
C SER A 9 -21.30 11.04 -13.23
N PRO A 10 -21.53 9.89 -12.56
CA PRO A 10 -20.75 9.30 -11.46
C PRO A 10 -19.82 8.11 -11.79
N GLN A 11 -18.74 7.91 -11.03
CA GLN A 11 -17.72 6.86 -11.23
C GLN A 11 -17.84 5.64 -10.29
N PHE A 12 -18.61 5.75 -9.21
CA PHE A 12 -18.56 4.79 -8.09
C PHE A 12 -18.73 3.33 -8.49
N GLN A 13 -19.67 3.00 -9.40
CA GLN A 13 -19.93 1.61 -9.76
C GLN A 13 -18.75 0.95 -10.48
N THR A 14 -18.19 1.62 -11.49
CA THR A 14 -17.00 1.14 -12.22
C THR A 14 -15.80 1.07 -11.29
N TYR A 15 -15.61 2.08 -10.44
CA TYR A 15 -14.57 2.09 -9.40
C TYR A 15 -14.71 0.90 -8.45
N PHE A 16 -15.92 0.61 -7.96
CA PHE A 16 -16.15 -0.51 -7.05
C PHE A 16 -15.87 -1.86 -7.72
N GLY A 17 -16.22 -2.00 -9.01
CA GLY A 17 -15.82 -3.16 -9.81
C GLY A 17 -14.30 -3.31 -9.92
N TRP A 18 -13.57 -2.21 -10.13
CA TRP A 18 -12.11 -2.18 -10.15
C TRP A 18 -11.49 -2.58 -8.80
N VAL A 19 -12.02 -2.05 -7.68
CA VAL A 19 -11.59 -2.41 -6.32
C VAL A 19 -11.70 -3.93 -6.10
N LYS A 20 -12.86 -4.52 -6.44
CA LYS A 20 -13.09 -5.96 -6.29
C LYS A 20 -12.14 -6.81 -7.13
N GLN A 21 -11.83 -6.39 -8.36
CA GLN A 21 -10.87 -7.09 -9.21
C GLN A 21 -9.47 -7.14 -8.59
N HIS A 22 -9.01 -6.04 -8.00
CA HIS A 22 -7.72 -6.02 -7.29
C HIS A 22 -7.74 -6.87 -6.02
N LEU A 23 -8.80 -6.77 -5.21
CA LEU A 23 -8.94 -7.60 -4.01
C LEU A 23 -9.01 -9.09 -4.35
N LYS A 24 -9.62 -9.47 -5.48
CA LYS A 24 -9.67 -10.86 -5.96
C LYS A 24 -8.28 -11.41 -6.28
N LEU A 25 -7.37 -10.53 -6.71
CA LEU A 25 -5.95 -10.84 -6.97
C LEU A 25 -5.07 -10.71 -5.73
N LEU A 26 -5.65 -10.56 -4.54
CA LEU A 26 -4.94 -10.35 -3.27
C LEU A 26 -4.11 -9.06 -3.23
N HIS A 27 -4.49 -8.06 -4.05
CA HIS A 27 -3.94 -6.71 -3.97
C HIS A 27 -4.79 -5.88 -3.00
N PRO A 28 -4.25 -5.45 -1.84
CA PRO A 28 -4.93 -4.46 -1.01
C PRO A 28 -5.15 -3.16 -1.79
N VAL A 29 -6.24 -2.46 -1.50
CA VAL A 29 -6.57 -1.22 -2.21
C VAL A 29 -6.74 -0.09 -1.20
N LEU A 30 -5.92 0.95 -1.31
CA LEU A 30 -6.13 2.21 -0.63
C LEU A 30 -7.34 2.89 -1.30
N ILE A 31 -8.31 3.29 -0.49
CA ILE A 31 -9.56 3.93 -0.93
C ILE A 31 -9.72 5.27 -0.23
N THR A 32 -10.38 6.22 -0.86
CA THR A 32 -10.67 7.53 -0.25
C THR A 32 -12.13 7.65 0.18
N ALA A 33 -12.39 8.43 1.22
CA ALA A 33 -13.73 8.72 1.71
C ALA A 33 -13.90 10.17 2.17
N PHE A 34 -15.14 10.63 2.04
CA PHE A 34 -15.69 11.73 2.83
C PHE A 34 -15.90 11.28 4.28
N VAL A 35 -15.56 12.15 5.21
CA VAL A 35 -15.82 12.03 6.65
C VAL A 35 -16.89 13.04 7.03
N LYS A 36 -17.88 12.59 7.80
CA LYS A 36 -18.94 13.47 8.30
C LYS A 36 -18.36 14.61 9.14
N GLY A 37 -18.75 15.84 8.81
CA GLY A 37 -18.30 17.05 9.51
C GLY A 37 -17.02 17.69 8.94
N LEU A 38 -16.38 17.06 7.96
CA LEU A 38 -15.28 17.63 7.19
C LEU A 38 -15.76 18.12 5.83
N SER A 39 -14.91 18.88 5.13
CA SER A 39 -15.32 19.73 4.00
C SER A 39 -14.35 19.74 2.82
N ASP A 40 -13.37 18.83 2.76
CA ASP A 40 -12.49 18.74 1.59
C ASP A 40 -13.31 18.38 0.35
N PRO A 41 -13.20 19.13 -0.76
CA PRO A 41 -14.02 18.92 -1.94
C PRO A 41 -13.80 17.56 -2.63
N ASP A 42 -12.60 16.98 -2.49
CA ASP A 42 -12.22 15.72 -3.15
C ASP A 42 -12.43 14.51 -2.24
N TYR A 43 -11.84 14.52 -1.05
CA TYR A 43 -12.01 13.51 0.02
C TYR A 43 -11.30 13.96 1.30
N ASP A 44 -11.71 13.47 2.48
CA ASP A 44 -11.04 13.84 3.75
C ASP A 44 -10.15 12.76 4.34
N HIS A 45 -10.33 11.49 3.92
CA HIS A 45 -9.69 10.36 4.58
C HIS A 45 -9.29 9.25 3.61
N ILE A 46 -8.23 8.53 3.97
CA ILE A 46 -7.75 7.33 3.26
C ILE A 46 -7.96 6.13 4.16
N MET A 47 -8.52 5.06 3.59
CA MET A 47 -8.79 3.80 4.26
C MET A 47 -8.21 2.65 3.45
N LEU A 48 -8.17 1.45 4.03
CA LEU A 48 -7.66 0.25 3.36
C LEU A 48 -8.79 -0.75 3.11
N ALA A 49 -9.16 -0.97 1.86
CA ALA A 49 -10.00 -2.10 1.49
C ALA A 49 -9.19 -3.39 1.57
N THR A 50 -9.74 -4.39 2.25
CA THR A 50 -9.07 -5.65 2.58
C THR A 50 -9.82 -6.88 2.08
N GLY A 51 -11.07 -6.74 1.63
CA GLY A 51 -11.85 -7.86 1.12
C GLY A 51 -13.23 -7.44 0.60
N PHE A 52 -13.95 -8.40 0.01
CA PHE A 52 -15.31 -8.21 -0.48
C PHE A 52 -16.09 -9.53 -0.50
N THR A 53 -17.43 -9.42 -0.47
CA THR A 53 -18.36 -10.51 -0.78
C THR A 53 -19.20 -10.07 -1.97
N SER A 54 -19.25 -10.90 -3.02
CA SER A 54 -19.98 -10.59 -4.25
C SER A 54 -20.27 -11.84 -5.06
N SER A 55 -21.39 -11.85 -5.79
CA SER A 55 -21.67 -12.86 -6.81
C SER A 55 -20.91 -12.63 -8.13
N ASN A 56 -20.39 -11.42 -8.35
CA ASN A 56 -19.57 -11.07 -9.52
C ASN A 56 -18.49 -10.06 -9.11
N PHE A 57 -17.22 -10.45 -9.16
CA PHE A 57 -16.11 -9.59 -8.73
C PHE A 57 -15.69 -8.51 -9.76
N THR A 58 -16.26 -8.50 -10.97
CA THR A 58 -15.89 -7.56 -12.03
C THR A 58 -16.80 -6.33 -12.11
N THR A 59 -18.10 -6.51 -11.85
CA THR A 59 -19.12 -5.47 -11.97
C THR A 59 -19.76 -5.16 -10.63
N TYR A 60 -20.14 -3.91 -10.39
CA TYR A 60 -20.90 -3.53 -9.18
C TYR A 60 -22.22 -4.30 -9.04
N ASN A 61 -22.54 -4.72 -7.81
CA ASN A 61 -23.88 -5.08 -7.39
C ASN A 61 -24.21 -4.37 -6.07
N SER A 62 -25.43 -3.83 -5.97
CA SER A 62 -25.87 -3.07 -4.79
C SER A 62 -25.83 -3.85 -3.48
N THR A 63 -25.91 -5.17 -3.51
CA THR A 63 -25.86 -6.03 -2.32
C THR A 63 -24.47 -6.56 -2.01
N ASP A 64 -23.45 -6.23 -2.80
CA ASP A 64 -22.07 -6.59 -2.50
C ASP A 64 -21.66 -6.00 -1.15
N GLN A 65 -20.67 -6.61 -0.51
CA GLN A 65 -20.10 -6.08 0.72
C GLN A 65 -18.63 -5.75 0.51
N LEU A 66 -18.19 -4.62 1.05
CA LEU A 66 -16.78 -4.23 1.15
C LEU A 66 -16.32 -4.37 2.60
N TYR A 67 -15.12 -4.91 2.76
CA TYR A 67 -14.42 -5.07 4.02
C TYR A 67 -13.26 -4.09 3.99
N PHE A 68 -13.17 -3.22 4.99
CA PHE A 68 -12.13 -2.20 5.04
C PHE A 68 -11.73 -1.86 6.47
N ASN A 69 -10.50 -1.43 6.63
CA ASN A 69 -10.00 -0.82 7.86
C ASN A 69 -10.08 0.71 7.71
N ASP A 70 -10.78 1.36 8.64
CA ASP A 70 -10.99 2.81 8.64
C ASP A 70 -9.86 3.60 9.32
N CYS A 71 -8.83 2.91 9.83
CA CYS A 71 -7.70 3.44 10.57
C CYS A 71 -8.07 4.18 11.88
N PHE A 72 -9.32 4.09 12.33
CA PHE A 72 -9.79 4.55 13.64
C PHE A 72 -10.13 3.39 14.57
N SER A 73 -10.37 2.19 14.02
CA SER A 73 -10.68 0.97 14.76
C SER A 73 -9.71 -0.17 14.40
N SER A 74 -9.46 -1.06 15.37
CA SER A 74 -8.77 -2.33 15.12
C SER A 74 -9.67 -3.39 14.45
N GLN A 75 -10.99 -3.14 14.38
CA GLN A 75 -11.95 -4.03 13.75
C GLN A 75 -12.13 -3.69 12.27
N VAL A 76 -12.29 -4.72 11.45
CA VAL A 76 -12.65 -4.56 10.03
C VAL A 76 -14.12 -4.15 9.93
N SER A 77 -14.37 -3.01 9.28
CA SER A 77 -15.70 -2.56 8.93
C SER A 77 -16.23 -3.32 7.72
N ILE A 78 -17.51 -3.71 7.76
CA ILE A 78 -18.21 -4.37 6.65
C ILE A 78 -19.41 -3.52 6.27
N ARG A 79 -19.52 -3.12 5.00
CA ARG A 79 -20.65 -2.33 4.52
C ARG A 79 -21.15 -2.78 3.16
N THR A 80 -22.46 -2.74 3.01
CA THR A 80 -23.15 -3.03 1.74
C THR A 80 -22.87 -1.93 0.72
N ALA A 81 -22.64 -2.30 -0.53
CA ALA A 81 -22.14 -1.42 -1.57
C ALA A 81 -23.09 -0.28 -1.92
N SER A 82 -24.42 -0.50 -1.87
CA SER A 82 -25.43 0.56 -2.00
C SER A 82 -25.37 1.64 -0.91
N THR A 83 -24.74 1.34 0.23
CA THR A 83 -24.59 2.28 1.33
C THR A 83 -23.25 3.01 1.30
N LEU A 84 -22.27 2.55 0.51
CA LEU A 84 -20.90 3.01 0.62
C LEU A 84 -20.67 4.41 0.07
N ASN A 85 -21.42 4.84 -0.94
CA ASN A 85 -21.15 6.09 -1.64
C ASN A 85 -22.13 7.20 -1.31
N ASP A 86 -21.65 8.43 -1.35
CA ASP A 86 -22.50 9.63 -1.26
C ASP A 86 -21.83 10.78 -2.04
N ILE A 87 -22.52 11.91 -2.17
CA ILE A 87 -21.91 13.18 -2.55
C ILE A 87 -21.30 13.84 -1.31
N ARG A 88 -20.49 14.89 -1.51
CA ARG A 88 -19.77 15.60 -0.44
C ARG A 88 -20.66 16.03 0.72
N SER A 89 -21.89 16.45 0.46
CA SER A 89 -22.84 16.85 1.50
C SER A 89 -23.31 15.70 2.39
N MET A 90 -23.05 14.44 2.01
CA MET A 90 -23.27 13.26 2.85
C MET A 90 -24.71 13.14 3.38
N LEU A 91 -25.70 13.54 2.56
CA LEU A 91 -27.09 13.68 2.97
C LEU A 91 -27.87 12.36 3.00
N VAL A 92 -27.40 11.32 2.29
CA VAL A 92 -28.13 10.05 2.14
C VAL A 92 -27.51 9.00 3.04
N ASN A 93 -26.36 8.48 2.63
CA ASN A 93 -25.64 7.44 3.36
C ASN A 93 -24.85 8.05 4.52
N GLY A 94 -24.34 9.27 4.35
CA GLY A 94 -23.63 9.98 5.40
C GLY A 94 -24.49 10.45 6.57
N ALA A 95 -25.83 10.46 6.40
CA ALA A 95 -26.76 10.66 7.52
C ALA A 95 -26.65 9.52 8.55
N LYS A 96 -26.37 8.30 8.08
CA LYS A 96 -26.28 7.09 8.91
C LYS A 96 -24.84 6.64 9.20
N TYR A 97 -23.91 6.88 8.27
CA TYR A 97 -22.55 6.33 8.35
C TYR A 97 -21.48 7.44 8.34
N PRO A 98 -20.39 7.29 9.13
CA PRO A 98 -19.39 8.35 9.28
C PRO A 98 -18.49 8.53 8.05
N PHE A 99 -18.39 7.51 7.20
CA PHE A 99 -17.54 7.50 6.00
C PHE A 99 -18.36 7.22 4.76
N CYS A 100 -18.14 7.93 3.67
CA CYS A 100 -18.74 7.61 2.36
C CYS A 100 -17.70 7.77 1.25
N ILE A 101 -17.59 6.78 0.36
CA ILE A 101 -16.77 6.88 -0.85
C ILE A 101 -17.42 7.92 -1.77
N PRO A 102 -16.65 8.84 -2.38
CA PRO A 102 -17.22 9.81 -3.30
C PRO A 102 -17.98 9.13 -4.43
N THR A 103 -19.18 9.63 -4.75
CA THR A 103 -20.01 9.09 -5.84
C THR A 103 -19.47 9.48 -7.21
N LYS A 104 -18.96 10.71 -7.30
CA LYS A 104 -18.66 11.39 -8.56
C LYS A 104 -17.27 11.08 -9.10
N ILE A 105 -16.24 11.32 -8.29
CA ILE A 105 -14.83 11.12 -8.63
C ILE A 105 -14.24 10.24 -7.55
N CYS A 106 -13.88 9.01 -7.89
CA CYS A 106 -13.35 8.05 -6.93
C CYS A 106 -11.83 7.96 -7.08
N TYR A 107 -11.12 8.06 -5.96
CA TYR A 107 -9.67 7.88 -5.92
C TYR A 107 -9.33 6.56 -5.24
N GLY A 108 -8.31 5.87 -5.75
CA GLY A 108 -7.81 4.66 -5.14
C GLY A 108 -6.44 4.27 -5.69
N CYS A 109 -5.73 3.46 -4.92
CA CYS A 109 -4.42 2.95 -5.28
C CYS A 109 -4.34 1.47 -4.90
N ALA A 110 -4.10 0.60 -5.88
CA ALA A 110 -3.91 -0.81 -5.64
C ALA A 110 -2.42 -1.10 -5.34
N VAL A 111 -2.16 -1.83 -4.25
CA VAL A 111 -0.81 -2.23 -3.86
C VAL A 111 -0.51 -3.58 -4.49
N LEU A 112 0.26 -3.58 -5.58
CA LEU A 112 0.58 -4.77 -6.37
C LEU A 112 1.80 -5.55 -5.84
N GLY A 113 2.38 -5.11 -4.74
CA GLY A 113 3.66 -5.62 -4.24
C GLY A 113 4.86 -5.07 -5.00
N ILE A 114 5.99 -5.76 -4.90
CA ILE A 114 7.21 -5.39 -5.62
C ILE A 114 7.12 -5.83 -7.08
N GLN A 115 7.62 -5.01 -8.00
CA GLN A 115 7.84 -5.45 -9.37
C GLN A 115 9.13 -6.29 -9.40
N ASP A 116 8.96 -7.60 -9.45
CA ASP A 116 10.05 -8.56 -9.68
C ASP A 116 9.66 -9.53 -10.80
N THR A 117 10.05 -9.17 -12.02
CA THR A 117 9.85 -9.99 -13.21
C THR A 117 10.73 -11.24 -13.23
N SER A 118 11.74 -11.32 -12.35
CA SER A 118 12.56 -12.53 -12.21
C SER A 118 11.98 -13.55 -11.23
N ALA A 119 11.01 -13.15 -10.39
CA ALA A 119 10.41 -13.97 -9.34
C ALA A 119 11.44 -14.62 -8.39
N ARG A 120 12.52 -13.90 -8.08
CA ARG A 120 13.62 -14.36 -7.20
C ARG A 120 13.71 -13.61 -5.89
N ALA A 121 13.06 -12.45 -5.79
CA ALA A 121 13.11 -11.59 -4.63
C ALA A 121 12.39 -12.24 -3.44
N LEU A 122 13.08 -12.24 -2.31
CA LEU A 122 12.54 -12.73 -1.04
C LEU A 122 11.78 -11.61 -0.33
N PRO A 123 10.78 -11.93 0.51
CA PRO A 123 10.12 -10.95 1.36
C PRO A 123 11.12 -10.25 2.29
N VAL A 124 11.14 -8.92 2.23
CA VAL A 124 11.92 -8.06 3.12
C VAL A 124 10.98 -7.14 3.87
N SER A 125 11.08 -7.10 5.19
CA SER A 125 10.35 -6.17 6.05
C SER A 125 11.32 -5.21 6.74
N ILE A 126 10.86 -3.98 6.98
CA ILE A 126 11.59 -2.96 7.71
C ILE A 126 10.76 -2.60 8.93
N THR A 127 11.35 -2.69 10.10
CA THR A 127 10.76 -2.21 11.35
C THR A 127 11.61 -1.05 11.85
N LEU A 128 10.99 0.11 12.04
CA LEU A 128 11.67 1.26 12.65
C LEU A 128 11.58 1.15 14.17
N GLY A 129 12.65 1.57 14.87
CA GLY A 129 12.69 1.55 16.33
C GLY A 129 11.77 2.59 16.99
N ASN A 130 11.35 3.61 16.24
CA ASN A 130 10.50 4.70 16.71
C ASN A 130 9.34 4.93 15.73
N TRP A 131 8.21 5.40 16.26
CA TRP A 131 7.01 5.73 15.49
C TRP A 131 6.91 7.22 15.10
N THR A 132 7.87 8.03 15.52
CA THR A 132 7.89 9.48 15.27
C THR A 132 9.04 9.86 14.35
N GLU A 133 8.73 10.67 13.34
CA GLU A 133 9.71 11.27 12.44
C GLU A 133 9.73 12.79 12.62
N PRO A 134 10.91 13.45 12.46
CA PRO A 134 10.99 14.90 12.45
C PRO A 134 10.10 15.51 11.35
N ASN A 135 9.34 16.54 11.70
CA ASN A 135 8.57 17.30 10.72
C ASN A 135 9.50 18.23 9.92
N VAL A 136 10.08 17.69 8.85
CA VAL A 136 11.00 18.44 7.97
C VAL A 136 10.31 19.59 7.24
N ILE A 137 8.99 19.52 7.01
CA ILE A 137 8.21 20.61 6.41
C ILE A 137 8.11 21.80 7.38
N ALA A 138 8.04 21.53 8.68
CA ALA A 138 8.11 22.55 9.71
C ALA A 138 9.55 23.03 10.03
N GLY A 139 10.55 22.64 9.23
CA GLY A 139 11.94 23.05 9.40
C GLY A 139 12.72 22.29 10.48
N VAL A 140 12.16 21.21 11.04
CA VAL A 140 12.88 20.34 11.98
C VAL A 140 13.95 19.55 11.21
N ALA A 141 15.18 19.55 11.71
CA ALA A 141 16.28 18.83 11.07
C ALA A 141 15.99 17.32 10.96
N PRO A 142 16.36 16.67 9.84
CA PRO A 142 16.27 15.23 9.72
C PRO A 142 17.09 14.52 10.80
N SER A 143 16.64 13.32 11.19
CA SER A 143 17.34 12.49 12.17
C SER A 143 17.67 11.12 11.58
N THR A 144 18.61 10.43 12.19
CA THR A 144 18.91 9.04 11.85
C THR A 144 17.94 8.11 12.57
N LEU A 145 17.18 7.35 11.81
CA LEU A 145 16.29 6.30 12.27
C LEU A 145 17.05 4.97 12.34
N SER A 146 16.91 4.28 13.46
CA SER A 146 17.35 2.89 13.61
C SER A 146 16.30 1.95 13.05
N ALA A 147 16.70 1.08 12.13
CA ALA A 147 15.82 0.14 11.46
C ALA A 147 16.33 -1.30 11.62
N SER A 148 15.41 -2.24 11.78
CA SER A 148 15.66 -3.67 11.62
C SER A 148 15.12 -4.11 10.26
N VAL A 149 16.00 -4.60 9.40
CA VAL A 149 15.65 -5.18 8.10
C VAL A 149 15.65 -6.69 8.24
N SER A 150 14.47 -7.30 8.10
CA SER A 150 14.29 -8.74 8.19
C SER A 150 14.05 -9.33 6.81
N VAL A 151 14.81 -10.36 6.46
CA VAL A 151 14.58 -11.16 5.26
C VAL A 151 13.96 -12.49 5.68
N ASN A 152 12.85 -12.87 5.05
CA ASN A 152 12.13 -14.12 5.32
C ASN A 152 12.23 -15.09 4.15
N GLY A 153 11.92 -16.37 4.41
CA GLY A 153 11.90 -17.42 3.37
C GLY A 153 13.28 -17.93 2.97
N LEU A 154 14.27 -17.79 3.86
CA LEU A 154 15.63 -18.26 3.61
C LEU A 154 15.75 -19.78 3.79
N VAL A 155 16.72 -20.37 3.11
CA VAL A 155 17.09 -21.78 3.22
C VAL A 155 18.47 -21.87 3.85
N VAL A 156 18.59 -22.61 4.95
CA VAL A 156 19.83 -22.77 5.71
C VAL A 156 20.96 -23.27 4.81
N GLY A 157 22.13 -22.66 4.94
CA GLY A 157 23.33 -22.98 4.15
C GLY A 157 23.36 -22.38 2.73
N LYS A 158 22.28 -21.73 2.28
CA LYS A 158 22.28 -21.01 0.99
C LYS A 158 22.78 -19.58 1.16
N SER A 159 23.38 -19.06 0.08
CA SER A 159 23.95 -17.72 0.03
C SER A 159 22.98 -16.73 -0.62
N TYR A 160 22.99 -15.50 -0.11
CA TYR A 160 22.06 -14.43 -0.48
C TYR A 160 22.76 -13.07 -0.53
N SER A 161 22.21 -12.15 -1.32
CA SER A 161 22.59 -10.75 -1.40
C SER A 161 21.41 -9.87 -1.02
N LEU A 162 21.60 -9.02 0.00
CA LEU A 162 20.69 -7.94 0.35
C LEU A 162 21.21 -6.63 -0.25
N PHE A 163 20.51 -6.14 -1.27
CA PHE A 163 20.79 -4.88 -1.94
C PHE A 163 20.04 -3.74 -1.27
N ARG A 164 20.70 -2.59 -1.10
CA ARG A 164 20.10 -1.33 -0.66
C ARG A 164 20.17 -0.30 -1.78
N TYR A 165 19.08 0.43 -1.97
CA TYR A 165 18.99 1.56 -2.90
C TYR A 165 18.59 2.82 -2.13
N ASN A 166 19.34 3.89 -2.34
CA ASN A 166 19.01 5.21 -1.81
C ASN A 166 18.31 6.11 -2.85
N ASP A 167 17.88 5.52 -3.98
CA ASP A 167 17.14 6.19 -5.05
C ASP A 167 16.13 5.19 -5.64
N TYR A 168 14.84 5.49 -5.54
CA TYR A 168 13.78 4.58 -5.99
C TYR A 168 13.81 4.35 -7.51
N ARG A 169 14.37 5.29 -8.27
CA ARG A 169 14.47 5.20 -9.75
C ARG A 169 15.51 4.17 -10.19
N LYS A 170 16.40 3.75 -9.29
CA LYS A 170 17.45 2.76 -9.54
C LYS A 170 17.03 1.33 -9.17
N VAL A 171 15.86 1.16 -8.55
CA VAL A 171 15.36 -0.16 -8.16
C VAL A 171 14.89 -0.88 -9.42
N PRO A 172 15.56 -1.97 -9.83
CA PRO A 172 15.19 -2.65 -11.06
C PRO A 172 14.03 -3.62 -10.81
N THR A 173 13.44 -4.10 -11.90
CA THR A 173 12.42 -5.16 -11.88
C THR A 173 13.00 -6.56 -12.13
N ALA A 174 14.31 -6.66 -12.38
CA ALA A 174 15.06 -7.90 -12.56
C ALA A 174 16.57 -7.65 -12.35
N ASN A 175 17.41 -8.68 -12.46
CA ASN A 175 18.87 -8.55 -12.54
C ASN A 175 19.49 -7.69 -11.43
N TYR A 176 19.02 -7.85 -10.19
CA TYR A 176 19.46 -7.06 -9.03
C TYR A 176 20.99 -7.06 -8.84
N THR A 177 21.67 -8.15 -9.20
CA THR A 177 23.14 -8.29 -9.09
C THR A 177 23.92 -7.35 -10.01
N ALA A 178 23.35 -6.96 -11.16
CA ALA A 178 23.96 -6.03 -12.12
C ALA A 178 23.38 -4.61 -12.02
N SER A 179 22.58 -4.34 -10.99
CA SER A 179 21.86 -3.09 -10.85
C SER A 179 22.69 -1.99 -10.19
N ALA A 180 22.20 -0.75 -10.27
CA ALA A 180 22.83 0.42 -9.65
C ALA A 180 22.49 0.55 -8.15
N TYR A 181 22.63 -0.55 -7.40
CA TYR A 181 22.45 -0.54 -5.95
C TYR A 181 23.47 0.38 -5.27
N SER A 182 23.10 0.94 -4.11
CA SER A 182 23.98 1.80 -3.31
C SER A 182 24.94 0.98 -2.45
N THR A 183 24.45 -0.09 -1.83
CA THR A 183 25.27 -1.06 -1.10
C THR A 183 24.71 -2.46 -1.25
N VAL A 184 25.55 -3.47 -1.02
CA VAL A 184 25.16 -4.88 -1.00
C VAL A 184 25.76 -5.57 0.22
N ARG A 185 24.97 -6.41 0.88
CA ARG A 185 25.40 -7.29 1.96
C ARG A 185 25.23 -8.74 1.54
N ASN A 186 26.33 -9.46 1.43
CA ASN A 186 26.32 -10.90 1.14
C ASN A 186 26.34 -11.71 2.44
N PHE A 187 25.54 -12.77 2.51
CA PHE A 187 25.47 -13.62 3.70
C PHE A 187 25.07 -15.06 3.35
N VAL A 188 25.38 -15.98 4.25
CA VAL A 188 24.87 -17.36 4.23
C VAL A 188 23.78 -17.47 5.29
N ALA A 189 22.62 -18.01 4.94
CA ALA A 189 21.53 -18.16 5.87
C ALA A 189 21.85 -19.23 6.93
N SER A 190 21.78 -18.85 8.20
CA SER A 190 21.84 -19.77 9.35
C SER A 190 20.46 -20.21 9.85
N GLY A 191 19.40 -19.62 9.31
CA GLY A 191 17.99 -19.90 9.65
C GLY A 191 17.06 -19.53 8.50
N THR A 192 15.75 -19.61 8.72
CA THR A 192 14.71 -19.22 7.73
C THR A 192 14.47 -17.72 7.65
N MET A 193 15.08 -16.97 8.58
CA MET A 193 15.05 -15.51 8.66
C MET A 193 16.44 -14.97 8.98
N ALA A 194 16.78 -13.80 8.44
CA ALA A 194 17.96 -13.03 8.82
C ALA A 194 17.54 -11.60 9.15
N ASN A 195 18.16 -11.00 10.17
CA ASN A 195 17.89 -9.64 10.62
C ASN A 195 19.16 -8.80 10.53
N PHE A 196 19.03 -7.58 10.04
CA PHE A 196 20.13 -6.64 9.89
C PHE A 196 19.74 -5.28 10.44
N THR A 197 20.58 -4.72 11.32
CA THR A 197 20.42 -3.34 11.76
C THR A 197 20.91 -2.40 10.67
N GLU A 198 20.11 -1.38 10.36
CA GLU A 198 20.39 -0.37 9.36
C GLU A 198 20.09 1.03 9.91
N SER A 199 20.81 2.02 9.37
CA SER A 199 20.55 3.44 9.63
C SER A 199 19.94 4.09 8.39
N ILE A 200 18.84 4.80 8.59
CA ILE A 200 18.08 5.49 7.54
C ILE A 200 17.90 6.94 7.99
N ILE A 201 18.23 7.91 7.14
CA ILE A 201 17.93 9.31 7.45
C ILE A 201 16.44 9.54 7.21
N SER A 202 15.76 10.24 8.11
CA SER A 202 14.29 10.43 8.08
C SER A 202 13.77 11.18 6.86
N ASN A 203 14.63 11.89 6.11
CA ASN A 203 14.29 12.51 4.82
C ASN A 203 14.95 11.81 3.62
N GLY A 204 15.49 10.61 3.83
CA GLY A 204 16.16 9.81 2.81
C GLY A 204 15.27 8.72 2.24
N VAL A 205 15.76 8.09 1.17
CA VAL A 205 15.17 6.88 0.61
C VAL A 205 16.03 5.69 1.04
N ALA A 206 15.40 4.60 1.45
CA ALA A 206 16.06 3.32 1.68
C ALA A 206 15.13 2.19 1.24
N ILE A 207 15.53 1.50 0.17
CA ILE A 207 14.77 0.38 -0.39
C ILE A 207 15.66 -0.85 -0.40
N PHE A 208 15.12 -1.99 0.01
CA PHE A 208 15.85 -3.23 0.13
C PHE A 208 15.29 -4.32 -0.80
N ARG A 209 16.17 -5.09 -1.42
CA ARG A 209 15.84 -6.27 -2.22
C ARG A 209 16.79 -7.39 -1.86
N CYS A 210 16.29 -8.58 -1.56
CA CYS A 210 17.11 -9.75 -1.26
C CYS A 210 16.87 -10.84 -2.30
N VAL A 211 17.95 -11.43 -2.81
CA VAL A 211 17.89 -12.57 -3.75
C VAL A 211 18.96 -13.62 -3.41
N PRO A 212 18.77 -14.89 -3.79
CA PRO A 212 19.82 -15.91 -3.72
C PRO A 212 21.02 -15.58 -4.62
N THR A 213 22.25 -15.90 -4.20
CA THR A 213 23.49 -15.63 -4.96
C THR A 213 23.98 -16.78 -5.84
N GLY A 214 23.23 -17.87 -5.94
CA GLY A 214 23.49 -18.99 -6.84
C GLY A 214 22.27 -19.33 -7.70
N SER A 215 22.49 -19.93 -8.86
CA SER A 215 21.47 -20.60 -9.70
C SER A 215 21.00 -21.89 -9.05
#